data_AF-A0A2P6MX27-F1
#
_entry.id   AF-A0A2P6MX27-F1
#
_cell.length_a   1.000
_cell.length_b   1.000
_cell.length_c   1.000
_cell.angle_alpha   90.00
_cell.angle_beta   90.00
_cell.angle_gamma   90.00
#
_symmetry.space_group_name_H-M   'P 1'
#
loop_
_entity.id
_entity.type
_entity.pdbx_description
1 polymer ?
#
loop_
_entity_poly.entity_id
_entity_poly.type
_entity_poly.pdbx_seq_one_letter_code
_entity_poly.pdbx_strand_id
1 'polypeptide(L)'
;MTATRRTPKITRSTGKPQDYNPTYSQHIVKNVFFIAVSLLFLPLSTFLLVSCLVIRHFQKQPQPIPNGQRKTVLVNSGRMTKSLVLLRKFKEAGHRVILVEEHSYWFCANRWSNSVDAFYRIGNPLVDLNKYTEDLIKVIKAEGVDYFILVSHAGSTIEDGIAKKEISKHCEVFQFDEDTCRTLHEKHRFIDKARGLGFVVPESHHITVHDQVLKFDFKKTPEKKFILKCIGLDPLDDHTRSDMTLLPLSTPERTSAHVKAQRISESNPWVLQEFIQGEEYCTHSTVRGGQVRAFVACPSSELLVNYYVSEKPKMLEFTQKFASKMNLTGQLAFDFIETADGSIYPIECNPRTHTAITLFYNHPHFAASYVPDSDDDRVTWPVQPLMNSPPVYWIGHELFSLFRTWDVKTFLERLVFERDGTFSIEDPWPHFLLYHFHWPFIFLKSLIEGKKWSRINVSTSRVFLTN
;
A
#
# COMPACT_ATOMS: atom_id res chain seq x y z
N MET A 1 25.38 -2.06 26.11
CA MET A 1 24.95 -0.67 25.84
C MET A 1 23.68 -0.71 25.02
N THR A 2 22.54 -0.56 25.68
CA THR A 2 21.20 -0.53 25.09
C THR A 2 21.04 0.75 24.29
N ALA A 3 21.17 0.66 22.97
CA ALA A 3 20.84 1.75 22.06
C ALA A 3 19.31 1.96 22.11
N THR A 4 18.87 2.94 22.90
CA THR A 4 17.51 3.46 22.85
C THR A 4 17.22 3.90 21.41
N ARG A 5 16.27 3.24 20.75
CA ARG A 5 15.74 3.65 19.45
C ARG A 5 15.35 5.13 19.56
N ARG A 6 16.09 6.01 18.89
CA ARG A 6 15.57 7.35 18.60
C ARG A 6 14.45 7.15 17.60
N THR A 7 13.21 7.19 18.08
CA THR A 7 12.06 7.41 17.21
C THR A 7 12.36 8.70 16.43
N PRO A 8 12.46 8.68 15.09
CA PRO A 8 12.70 9.89 14.34
C PRO A 8 11.61 10.90 14.71
N LYS A 9 12.01 12.12 15.08
CA LYS A 9 11.07 13.21 15.31
C LYS A 9 10.43 13.56 13.97
N ILE A 10 9.35 12.88 13.63
CA ILE A 10 8.48 13.33 12.56
C ILE A 10 7.78 14.55 13.12
N THR A 11 8.19 15.74 12.67
CA THR A 11 7.34 16.91 12.71
C THR A 11 6.07 16.55 11.96
N ARG A 12 5.03 16.15 12.71
CA ARG A 12 3.67 16.05 12.15
C ARG A 12 3.39 17.42 11.56
N SER A 13 3.24 17.49 10.24
CA SER A 13 2.52 18.61 9.62
C SER A 13 1.12 18.56 10.21
N THR A 14 0.87 19.36 11.24
CA THR A 14 -0.43 19.47 11.92
C THR A 14 -1.47 20.20 11.07
N GLY A 15 -1.08 20.71 9.90
CA GLY A 15 -1.99 21.19 8.86
C GLY A 15 -2.20 20.11 7.79
N LYS A 16 -3.44 19.65 7.63
CA LYS A 16 -3.87 18.87 6.46
C LYS A 16 -3.68 19.75 5.21
N PRO A 17 -3.02 19.28 4.14
CA PRO A 17 -3.05 20.00 2.87
C PRO A 17 -4.48 19.92 2.32
N GLN A 18 -5.19 21.06 2.27
CA GLN A 18 -6.43 21.19 1.50
C GLN A 18 -6.22 20.63 0.09
N ASP A 19 -7.25 19.99 -0.48
CA ASP A 19 -7.27 19.54 -1.87
C ASP A 19 -6.97 20.74 -2.79
N TYR A 20 -5.70 20.88 -3.13
CA TYR A 20 -5.19 21.96 -3.95
C TYR A 20 -5.58 21.67 -5.40
N ASN A 21 -6.51 22.43 -5.95
CA ASN A 21 -6.80 22.41 -7.38
C ASN A 21 -5.90 23.44 -8.09
N PRO A 22 -4.83 23.02 -8.78
CA PRO A 22 -3.93 23.96 -9.44
C PRO A 22 -4.64 24.68 -10.59
N THR A 23 -4.32 25.96 -10.79
CA THR A 23 -4.64 26.65 -12.05
C THR A 23 -3.89 26.00 -13.21
N TYR A 24 -4.33 26.23 -14.44
CA TYR A 24 -3.64 25.68 -15.63
C TYR A 24 -2.18 26.12 -15.70
N SER A 25 -1.87 27.37 -15.37
CA SER A 25 -0.49 27.86 -15.30
C SER A 25 0.32 27.15 -14.21
N GLN A 26 -0.26 26.93 -13.02
CA GLN A 26 0.39 26.16 -11.95
C GLN A 26 0.63 24.70 -12.35
N HIS A 27 -0.30 24.09 -13.08
CA HIS A 27 -0.14 22.76 -13.66
C HIS A 27 1.05 22.71 -14.62
N ILE A 28 1.16 23.67 -15.55
CA ILE A 28 2.30 23.74 -16.48
C ILE A 28 3.61 23.88 -15.71
N VAL A 29 3.71 24.90 -14.85
CA VAL A 29 4.93 25.20 -14.08
C VAL A 29 5.36 23.99 -13.27
N LYS A 30 4.43 23.31 -12.59
CA LYS A 30 4.73 22.13 -11.77
C LYS A 30 5.28 20.96 -12.58
N ASN A 31 4.65 20.60 -13.70
CA ASN A 31 5.14 19.47 -14.52
C ASN A 31 6.49 19.80 -15.17
N VAL A 32 6.67 21.03 -15.70
CA VAL A 32 7.95 21.47 -16.25
C VAL A 32 9.04 21.47 -15.18
N PHE A 33 8.73 21.94 -13.96
CA PHE A 33 9.66 21.91 -12.83
C PHE A 33 10.15 20.50 -12.53
N PHE A 34 9.27 19.50 -12.40
CA PHE A 34 9.70 18.13 -12.09
C PHE A 34 10.49 17.48 -13.24
N ILE A 35 10.15 17.79 -14.50
CA ILE A 35 10.95 17.36 -15.65
C ILE A 35 12.35 18.01 -15.59
N ALA A 36 12.43 19.30 -15.28
CA ALA A 36 13.71 20.01 -15.14
C ALA A 36 14.56 19.47 -13.98
N VAL A 37 13.95 19.15 -12.82
CA VAL A 37 14.63 18.50 -11.70
C VAL A 37 15.20 17.15 -12.12
N SER A 38 14.44 16.34 -12.87
CA SER A 38 14.94 15.08 -13.42
C SER A 38 16.17 15.30 -14.32
N LEU A 39 16.13 16.27 -15.23
CA LEU A 39 17.26 16.59 -16.11
C LEU A 39 18.47 17.12 -15.34
N LEU A 40 18.25 17.93 -14.29
CA LEU A 40 19.30 18.47 -13.43
C LEU A 40 20.07 17.36 -12.69
N PHE A 41 19.35 16.36 -12.16
CA PHE A 41 19.96 15.25 -11.43
C PHE A 41 20.40 14.08 -12.32
N LEU A 42 20.09 14.11 -13.62
CA LEU A 42 20.43 13.04 -14.56
C LEU A 42 21.94 12.71 -14.57
N PRO A 43 22.89 13.68 -14.57
CA PRO A 43 24.32 13.35 -14.54
C PRO A 43 24.73 12.57 -13.28
N LEU A 44 24.25 13.01 -12.11
CA LEU A 44 24.54 12.33 -10.84
C LEU A 44 23.94 10.93 -10.79
N SER A 45 22.67 10.78 -11.18
CA SER A 45 22.01 9.48 -11.21
C SER A 45 22.64 8.53 -12.24
N THR A 46 23.12 9.06 -13.37
CA THR A 46 23.85 8.29 -14.38
C THR A 46 25.18 7.81 -13.84
N PHE A 47 25.93 8.68 -13.16
CA PHE A 47 27.16 8.29 -12.48
C PHE A 47 26.91 7.18 -11.46
N LEU A 48 25.92 7.35 -10.57
CA LEU A 48 25.54 6.34 -9.58
C LEU A 48 25.12 5.01 -10.23
N LEU A 49 24.32 5.06 -11.30
CA LEU A 49 23.92 3.88 -12.06
C LEU A 49 25.15 3.14 -12.60
N VAL A 50 26.05 3.84 -13.31
CA VAL A 50 27.26 3.25 -13.87
C VAL A 50 28.15 2.67 -12.77
N SER A 51 28.35 3.38 -11.66
CA SER A 51 29.11 2.88 -10.51
C SER A 51 28.50 1.59 -9.95
N CYS A 52 27.19 1.51 -9.79
CA CYS A 52 26.51 0.30 -9.32
C CYS A 52 26.68 -0.86 -10.32
N LEU A 53 26.58 -0.60 -11.63
CA LEU A 53 26.79 -1.62 -12.65
C LEU A 53 28.24 -2.14 -12.66
N VAL A 54 29.22 -1.27 -12.44
CA VAL A 54 30.63 -1.66 -12.29
C VAL A 54 30.83 -2.51 -11.03
N ILE A 55 30.30 -2.08 -9.88
CA ILE A 55 30.37 -2.86 -8.63
C ILE A 55 29.78 -4.25 -8.82
N ARG A 56 28.59 -4.32 -9.44
CA ARG A 56 27.89 -5.57 -9.71
C ARG A 56 28.65 -6.51 -10.63
N HIS A 57 29.40 -5.99 -11.59
CA HIS A 57 30.24 -6.80 -12.47
C HIS A 57 31.28 -7.62 -11.68
N PHE A 58 31.76 -7.09 -10.55
CA PHE A 58 32.73 -7.77 -9.68
C PHE A 58 32.09 -8.59 -8.56
N GLN A 59 30.77 -8.51 -8.37
CA GLN A 59 30.07 -9.27 -7.35
C GLN A 59 29.73 -10.68 -7.87
N LYS A 60 29.96 -11.68 -7.01
CA LYS A 60 29.54 -13.06 -7.30
C LYS A 60 28.02 -13.12 -7.37
N GLN A 61 27.52 -13.65 -8.48
CA GLN A 61 26.09 -13.92 -8.61
C GLN A 61 25.69 -15.03 -7.61
N PRO A 62 24.49 -14.96 -7.01
CA PRO A 62 23.96 -16.03 -6.20
C PRO A 62 23.95 -17.34 -6.98
N GLN A 63 24.29 -18.44 -6.32
CA GLN A 63 24.16 -19.76 -6.93
C GLN A 63 22.67 -20.06 -7.17
N PRO A 64 22.29 -20.56 -8.36
CA PRO A 64 20.92 -20.98 -8.59
C PRO A 64 20.52 -22.09 -7.61
N ILE A 65 19.29 -22.05 -7.09
CA ILE A 65 18.72 -23.22 -6.39
C ILE A 65 18.62 -24.40 -7.38
N PRO A 66 18.74 -25.66 -6.92
CA PRO A 66 18.56 -26.83 -7.76
C PRO A 66 17.22 -26.78 -8.54
N ASN A 67 17.23 -27.23 -9.79
CA ASN A 67 16.08 -27.11 -10.71
C ASN A 67 14.74 -27.70 -10.17
N GLY A 68 14.77 -28.63 -9.21
CA GLY A 68 13.56 -29.17 -8.58
C GLY A 68 12.94 -28.31 -7.48
N GLN A 69 13.68 -27.31 -6.97
CA GLN A 69 13.22 -26.39 -5.91
C GLN A 69 12.86 -25.01 -6.47
N ARG A 70 13.31 -24.70 -7.70
CA ARG A 70 13.00 -23.43 -8.36
C ARG A 70 11.53 -23.39 -8.79
N LYS A 71 10.84 -22.33 -8.38
CA LYS A 71 9.46 -22.00 -8.80
C LYS A 71 9.43 -20.84 -9.77
N THR A 72 8.40 -20.78 -10.60
CA THR A 72 8.06 -19.62 -11.42
C THR A 72 6.98 -18.80 -10.73
N VAL A 73 7.31 -17.57 -10.36
CA VAL A 73 6.44 -16.67 -9.62
C VAL A 73 6.01 -15.52 -10.51
N LEU A 74 4.70 -15.34 -10.67
CA LEU A 74 4.12 -14.19 -11.36
C LEU A 74 3.76 -13.11 -10.32
N VAL A 75 4.06 -11.85 -10.63
CA VAL A 75 3.70 -10.68 -9.82
C VAL A 75 3.09 -9.61 -10.73
N ASN A 76 2.04 -8.90 -10.29
CA ASN A 76 1.46 -7.78 -11.03
C ASN A 76 1.84 -6.40 -10.45
N SER A 77 1.28 -5.33 -11.00
CA SER A 77 1.46 -3.95 -10.54
C SER A 77 2.91 -3.48 -10.56
N GLY A 78 3.61 -3.76 -11.66
CA GLY A 78 5.00 -3.34 -11.91
C GLY A 78 5.29 -1.86 -11.69
N ARG A 79 4.30 -0.97 -11.62
CA ARG A 79 4.47 0.45 -11.26
C ARG A 79 4.66 0.71 -9.76
N MET A 80 4.43 -0.25 -8.88
CA MET A 80 4.50 -0.04 -7.43
C MET A 80 5.80 -0.56 -6.80
N THR A 81 6.34 0.15 -5.81
CA THR A 81 7.50 -0.28 -5.03
C THR A 81 7.26 -1.60 -4.29
N LYS A 82 6.04 -1.85 -3.80
CA LYS A 82 5.68 -3.13 -3.16
C LYS A 82 5.87 -4.34 -4.08
N SER A 83 5.59 -4.21 -5.38
CA SER A 83 5.90 -5.26 -6.35
C SER A 83 7.40 -5.43 -6.50
N LEU A 84 8.18 -4.33 -6.58
CA LEU A 84 9.65 -4.41 -6.67
C LEU A 84 10.29 -5.16 -5.50
N VAL A 85 9.78 -5.00 -4.29
CA VAL A 85 10.24 -5.75 -3.11
C VAL A 85 10.06 -7.24 -3.33
N LEU A 86 8.87 -7.67 -3.77
CA LEU A 86 8.59 -9.08 -4.05
C LEU A 86 9.44 -9.63 -5.19
N LEU A 87 9.58 -8.88 -6.29
CA LEU A 87 10.42 -9.28 -7.43
C LEU A 87 11.85 -9.59 -6.96
N ARG A 88 12.46 -8.67 -6.21
CA ARG A 88 13.82 -8.84 -5.66
C ARG A 88 13.89 -10.02 -4.70
N LYS A 89 12.91 -10.17 -3.81
CA LYS A 89 12.92 -11.23 -2.80
C LYS A 89 12.76 -12.62 -3.40
N PHE A 90 11.91 -12.78 -4.41
CA PHE A 90 11.81 -14.06 -5.13
C PHE A 90 13.07 -14.35 -5.96
N LYS A 91 13.69 -13.33 -6.56
CA LYS A 91 14.95 -13.49 -7.28
C LYS A 91 16.11 -13.86 -6.36
N GLU A 92 16.21 -13.21 -5.20
CA GLU A 92 17.18 -13.52 -4.15
C GLU A 92 17.01 -14.95 -3.61
N ALA A 93 15.77 -15.42 -3.47
CA ALA A 93 15.46 -16.80 -3.15
C ALA A 93 15.75 -17.78 -4.31
N GLY A 94 16.12 -17.27 -5.49
CA GLY A 94 16.51 -18.06 -6.67
C GLY A 94 15.36 -18.53 -7.56
N HIS A 95 14.13 -18.04 -7.33
CA HIS A 95 12.99 -18.33 -8.19
C HIS A 95 13.07 -17.60 -9.54
N ARG A 96 12.32 -18.10 -10.52
CA ARG A 96 12.06 -17.37 -11.78
C ARG A 96 10.93 -16.38 -11.53
N VAL A 97 11.07 -15.16 -12.00
CA VAL A 97 10.14 -14.07 -11.69
C VAL A 97 9.60 -13.45 -12.96
N ILE A 98 8.28 -13.51 -13.12
CA ILE A 98 7.54 -12.92 -14.23
C ILE A 98 6.78 -11.70 -13.70
N LEU A 99 6.87 -10.58 -14.41
CA LEU A 99 6.12 -9.37 -14.08
C LEU A 99 5.04 -9.12 -15.13
N VAL A 100 3.83 -8.81 -14.68
CA VAL A 100 2.76 -8.28 -15.54
C VAL A 100 2.36 -6.88 -15.11
N GLU A 101 1.93 -6.07 -16.07
CA GLU A 101 1.36 -4.76 -15.80
C GLU A 101 0.28 -4.42 -16.85
N GLU A 102 -0.69 -3.63 -16.45
CA GLU A 102 -1.74 -3.13 -17.34
C GLU A 102 -1.12 -2.40 -18.55
N HIS A 103 -1.76 -2.53 -19.71
CA HIS A 103 -1.26 -1.93 -20.94
C HIS A 103 -0.99 -0.41 -20.81
N SER A 104 -1.82 0.33 -20.07
CA SER A 104 -1.65 1.77 -19.82
C SER A 104 -0.40 2.12 -19.02
N TYR A 105 0.15 1.17 -18.25
CA TYR A 105 1.29 1.33 -17.36
C TYR A 105 2.51 0.51 -17.83
N TRP A 106 2.54 0.08 -19.10
CA TRP A 106 3.64 -0.72 -19.67
C TRP A 106 5.04 -0.11 -19.54
N PHE A 107 5.11 1.21 -19.32
CA PHE A 107 6.34 1.96 -19.09
C PHE A 107 6.72 2.07 -17.60
N CYS A 108 6.34 1.07 -16.80
CA CYS A 108 6.68 0.99 -15.37
C CYS A 108 8.17 0.72 -15.17
N ALA A 109 8.83 1.46 -14.27
CA ALA A 109 10.28 1.34 -14.05
C ALA A 109 10.76 -0.06 -13.63
N ASN A 110 9.93 -0.82 -12.90
CA ASN A 110 10.35 -2.10 -12.34
C ASN A 110 10.50 -3.22 -13.38
N ARG A 111 9.97 -3.06 -14.61
CA ARG A 111 10.15 -4.07 -15.67
C ARG A 111 11.60 -4.23 -16.13
N TRP A 112 12.45 -3.26 -15.83
CA TRP A 112 13.89 -3.28 -16.10
C TRP A 112 14.71 -3.66 -14.86
N SER A 113 14.05 -4.09 -13.78
CA SER A 113 14.75 -4.70 -12.66
C SER A 113 15.52 -5.94 -13.13
N ASN A 114 16.73 -6.11 -12.61
CA ASN A 114 17.51 -7.34 -12.76
C ASN A 114 16.81 -8.57 -12.17
N SER A 115 15.74 -8.35 -11.40
CA SER A 115 14.93 -9.38 -10.77
C SER A 115 13.74 -9.82 -11.62
N VAL A 116 13.56 -9.29 -12.84
CA VAL A 116 12.48 -9.68 -13.76
C VAL A 116 13.06 -10.52 -14.89
N ASP A 117 12.59 -11.76 -15.04
CA ASP A 117 13.01 -12.68 -16.10
C ASP A 117 12.18 -12.51 -17.38
N ALA A 118 10.90 -12.13 -17.25
CA ALA A 118 10.06 -11.77 -18.39
C ALA A 118 8.97 -10.75 -17.98
N PHE A 119 8.51 -9.96 -18.94
CA PHE A 119 7.49 -8.94 -18.74
C PHE A 119 6.36 -9.03 -19.77
N TYR A 120 5.12 -9.00 -19.30
CA TYR A 120 3.92 -9.08 -20.14
C TYR A 120 2.95 -7.93 -19.84
N ARG A 121 2.20 -7.53 -20.88
CA ARG A 121 1.14 -6.53 -20.77
C ARG A 121 -0.21 -7.24 -20.73
N ILE A 122 -1.09 -6.81 -19.84
CA ILE A 122 -2.42 -7.40 -19.65
C ILE A 122 -3.52 -6.33 -19.72
N GLY A 123 -4.77 -6.78 -19.87
CA GLY A 123 -5.97 -5.93 -19.77
C GLY A 123 -6.10 -5.20 -18.43
N ASN A 124 -7.00 -4.21 -18.37
CA ASN A 124 -7.32 -3.52 -17.12
C ASN A 124 -8.59 -4.17 -16.52
N PRO A 125 -8.54 -4.67 -15.26
CA PRO A 125 -9.66 -5.39 -14.66
C PRO A 125 -10.93 -4.54 -14.48
N LEU A 126 -10.81 -3.21 -14.41
CA LEU A 126 -11.92 -2.27 -14.27
C LEU A 126 -12.56 -1.89 -15.61
N VAL A 127 -11.89 -2.17 -16.74
CA VAL A 127 -12.40 -1.90 -18.09
C VAL A 127 -12.97 -3.18 -18.70
N ASP A 128 -12.22 -4.27 -18.62
CA ASP A 128 -12.61 -5.57 -19.17
C ASP A 128 -11.99 -6.70 -18.33
N LEU A 129 -12.78 -7.18 -17.37
CA LEU A 129 -12.40 -8.23 -16.45
C LEU A 129 -12.17 -9.58 -17.14
N ASN A 130 -12.94 -9.88 -18.19
CA ASN A 130 -12.79 -11.13 -18.94
C ASN A 130 -11.45 -11.14 -19.67
N LYS A 131 -11.15 -10.07 -20.40
CA LYS A 131 -9.86 -9.92 -21.08
C LYS A 131 -8.68 -9.93 -20.11
N TYR A 132 -8.79 -9.26 -18.97
CA TYR A 132 -7.77 -9.31 -17.91
C TYR A 132 -7.49 -10.76 -17.46
N THR A 133 -8.55 -11.51 -17.19
CA THR A 133 -8.47 -12.91 -16.75
C THR A 133 -7.87 -13.80 -17.84
N GLU A 134 -8.30 -13.65 -19.09
CA GLU A 134 -7.78 -14.39 -20.24
C GLU A 134 -6.29 -14.11 -20.51
N ASP A 135 -5.88 -12.84 -20.49
CA ASP A 135 -4.49 -12.43 -20.68
C ASP A 135 -3.60 -13.03 -19.58
N LEU A 136 -4.06 -13.01 -18.32
CA LEU A 136 -3.35 -13.63 -17.19
C LEU A 136 -3.21 -15.15 -17.36
N ILE A 137 -4.29 -15.85 -17.69
CA ILE A 137 -4.26 -17.31 -17.92
C ILE A 137 -3.31 -17.66 -19.06
N LYS A 138 -3.28 -16.86 -20.13
CA LYS A 138 -2.35 -17.05 -21.26
C LYS A 138 -0.90 -16.95 -20.81
N VAL A 139 -0.55 -15.93 -20.03
CA VAL A 139 0.81 -15.77 -19.48
C VAL A 139 1.16 -16.93 -18.53
N ILE A 140 0.25 -17.29 -17.63
CA ILE A 140 0.44 -18.37 -16.65
C ILE A 140 0.76 -19.70 -17.32
N LYS A 141 0.01 -20.05 -18.38
CA LYS A 141 0.24 -21.27 -19.15
C LYS A 141 1.54 -21.21 -19.96
N ALA A 142 1.83 -20.07 -20.60
CA ALA A 142 3.02 -19.93 -21.44
C ALA A 142 4.33 -19.98 -20.64
N GLU A 143 4.33 -19.41 -19.44
CA GLU A 143 5.52 -19.35 -18.58
C GLU A 143 5.62 -20.50 -17.57
N GLY A 144 4.60 -21.36 -17.46
CA GLY A 144 4.56 -22.43 -16.46
C GLY A 144 4.59 -21.87 -15.03
N VAL A 145 3.73 -20.91 -14.73
CA VAL A 145 3.69 -20.24 -13.41
C VAL A 145 3.19 -21.20 -12.32
N ASP A 146 3.96 -21.33 -11.25
CA ASP A 146 3.57 -22.09 -10.04
C ASP A 146 2.74 -21.24 -9.08
N TYR A 147 3.16 -19.99 -8.87
CA TYR A 147 2.55 -19.06 -7.90
C TYR A 147 2.26 -17.71 -8.54
N PHE A 148 1.04 -17.22 -8.37
CA PHE A 148 0.68 -15.84 -8.71
C PHE A 148 0.46 -15.03 -7.44
N ILE A 149 1.34 -14.05 -7.22
CA ILE A 149 1.30 -13.15 -6.06
C ILE A 149 0.71 -11.81 -6.50
N LEU A 150 -0.56 -11.57 -6.13
CA LEU A 150 -1.24 -10.35 -6.52
C LEU A 150 -0.90 -9.19 -5.60
N VAL A 151 -0.60 -8.06 -6.21
CA VAL A 151 -0.29 -6.79 -5.58
C VAL A 151 -1.36 -5.80 -6.04
N SER A 152 -2.59 -5.98 -5.54
CA SER A 152 -3.76 -5.25 -6.00
C SER A 152 -3.70 -3.73 -5.79
N HIS A 153 -4.29 -3.01 -6.74
CA HIS A 153 -4.68 -1.61 -6.52
C HIS A 153 -5.86 -1.55 -5.55
N ALA A 154 -5.98 -0.44 -4.79
CA ALA A 154 -7.10 -0.25 -3.88
C ALA A 154 -8.46 -0.31 -4.60
N GLY A 155 -8.51 0.11 -5.87
CA GLY A 155 -9.72 0.08 -6.67
C GLY A 155 -9.95 -1.22 -7.46
N SER A 156 -9.03 -2.18 -7.49
CA SER A 156 -9.14 -3.42 -8.29
C SER A 156 -9.25 -4.70 -7.45
N THR A 157 -9.30 -4.56 -6.12
CA THR A 157 -9.14 -5.70 -5.21
C THR A 157 -10.27 -6.71 -5.33
N ILE A 158 -11.50 -6.25 -5.63
CA ILE A 158 -12.66 -7.12 -5.81
C ILE A 158 -12.56 -7.85 -7.14
N GLU A 159 -12.22 -7.14 -8.22
CA GLU A 159 -12.04 -7.68 -9.56
C GLU A 159 -10.95 -8.76 -9.59
N ASP A 160 -9.84 -8.53 -8.87
CA ASP A 160 -8.79 -9.52 -8.66
C ASP A 160 -9.32 -10.79 -7.96
N GLY A 161 -10.22 -10.62 -6.98
CA GLY A 161 -10.88 -11.72 -6.28
C GLY A 161 -11.87 -12.50 -7.16
N ILE A 162 -12.51 -11.84 -8.14
CA ILE A 162 -13.35 -12.49 -9.15
C ILE A 162 -12.47 -13.32 -10.10
N ALA A 163 -11.41 -12.70 -10.64
CA ALA A 163 -10.48 -13.36 -11.57
C ALA A 163 -9.78 -14.58 -10.95
N LYS A 164 -9.51 -14.55 -9.63
CA LYS A 164 -8.90 -15.65 -8.89
C LYS A 164 -9.57 -17.00 -9.17
N LYS A 165 -10.90 -17.05 -9.23
CA LYS A 165 -11.66 -18.31 -9.40
C LYS A 165 -11.21 -19.11 -10.62
N GLU A 166 -10.96 -18.43 -11.73
CA GLU A 166 -10.53 -19.08 -12.97
C GLU A 166 -9.01 -19.31 -12.98
N ILE A 167 -8.24 -18.36 -12.44
CA ILE A 167 -6.77 -18.45 -12.40
C ILE A 167 -6.27 -19.58 -11.50
N SER A 168 -6.93 -19.83 -10.36
CA SER A 168 -6.56 -20.89 -9.41
C SER A 168 -6.67 -22.31 -9.97
N LYS A 169 -7.23 -22.49 -11.17
CA LYS A 169 -7.23 -23.78 -11.91
C LYS A 169 -5.87 -24.08 -12.57
N HIS A 170 -4.96 -23.10 -12.61
CA HIS A 170 -3.71 -23.18 -13.37
C HIS A 170 -2.45 -22.98 -12.50
N CYS A 171 -2.56 -22.24 -11.41
CA CYS A 171 -1.47 -22.02 -10.46
C CYS A 171 -2.01 -21.71 -9.05
N GLU A 172 -1.14 -21.68 -8.05
CA GLU A 172 -1.53 -21.24 -6.71
C GLU A 172 -1.61 -19.71 -6.66
N VAL A 173 -2.70 -19.15 -6.12
CA VAL A 173 -2.97 -17.71 -6.15
C VAL A 173 -2.98 -17.12 -4.74
N PHE A 174 -2.10 -16.15 -4.49
CA PHE A 174 -2.06 -15.34 -3.27
C PHE A 174 -2.97 -14.12 -3.39
N GLN A 175 -4.28 -14.38 -3.33
CA GLN A 175 -5.35 -13.39 -3.26
C GLN A 175 -6.57 -14.02 -2.59
N PHE A 176 -7.49 -13.24 -2.04
CA PHE A 176 -8.76 -13.79 -1.54
C PHE A 176 -9.81 -13.92 -2.64
N ASP A 177 -10.91 -14.63 -2.37
CA ASP A 177 -12.04 -14.64 -3.30
C ASP A 177 -12.84 -13.33 -3.24
N GLU A 178 -13.79 -13.17 -4.16
CA GLU A 178 -14.63 -11.98 -4.26
C GLU A 178 -15.32 -11.63 -2.92
N ASP A 179 -16.00 -12.59 -2.28
CA ASP A 179 -16.78 -12.31 -1.07
C ASP A 179 -15.88 -11.93 0.11
N THR A 180 -14.72 -12.58 0.24
CA THR A 180 -13.73 -12.22 1.26
C THR A 180 -13.15 -10.84 0.99
N CYS A 181 -12.75 -10.54 -0.26
CA CYS A 181 -12.27 -9.21 -0.64
C CYS A 181 -13.32 -8.13 -0.33
N ARG A 182 -14.58 -8.36 -0.69
CA ARG A 182 -15.69 -7.43 -0.42
C ARG A 182 -15.93 -7.24 1.07
N THR A 183 -16.01 -8.34 1.82
CA THR A 183 -16.23 -8.33 3.27
C THR A 183 -15.11 -7.60 4.01
N LEU A 184 -13.86 -7.75 3.59
CA LEU A 184 -12.71 -7.13 4.25
C LEU A 184 -12.47 -5.69 3.80
N HIS A 185 -12.72 -5.36 2.53
CA HIS A 185 -12.47 -4.02 1.99
C HIS A 185 -13.54 -3.01 2.41
N GLU A 186 -14.81 -3.43 2.50
CA GLU A 186 -15.89 -2.56 2.93
C GLU A 186 -15.86 -2.37 4.45
N LYS A 187 -15.62 -1.14 4.91
CA LYS A 187 -15.38 -0.82 6.34
C LYS A 187 -16.43 -1.41 7.28
N HIS A 188 -17.71 -1.22 6.96
CA HIS A 188 -18.81 -1.70 7.80
C HIS A 188 -18.85 -3.23 7.87
N ARG A 189 -18.74 -3.93 6.74
CA ARG A 189 -18.69 -5.41 6.69
C ARG A 189 -17.49 -5.97 7.44
N PHE A 190 -16.34 -5.32 7.33
CA PHE A 190 -15.14 -5.72 8.06
C PHE A 190 -15.36 -5.62 9.57
N ILE A 191 -15.88 -4.49 10.04
CA ILE A 191 -16.15 -4.28 11.46
C ILE A 191 -17.18 -5.28 11.97
N ASP A 192 -18.25 -5.54 11.22
CA ASP A 192 -19.25 -6.55 11.57
C ASP A 192 -18.66 -7.95 11.61
N LYS A 193 -17.80 -8.29 10.65
CA LYS A 193 -17.10 -9.57 10.62
C LYS A 193 -16.16 -9.73 11.81
N ALA A 194 -15.35 -8.72 12.12
CA ALA A 194 -14.45 -8.73 13.27
C ALA A 194 -15.23 -8.85 14.59
N ARG A 195 -16.34 -8.12 14.74
CA ARG A 195 -17.24 -8.26 15.90
C ARG A 195 -17.81 -9.66 16.02
N GLY A 196 -18.30 -10.23 14.92
CA GLY A 196 -18.85 -11.60 14.87
C GLY A 196 -17.81 -12.68 15.20
N LEU A 197 -16.53 -12.40 14.98
CA LEU A 197 -15.41 -13.24 15.40
C LEU A 197 -14.96 -12.98 16.85
N GLY A 198 -15.63 -12.10 17.59
CA GLY A 198 -15.38 -11.80 19.00
C GLY A 198 -14.25 -10.81 19.26
N PHE A 199 -13.88 -9.99 18.28
CA PHE A 199 -12.91 -8.92 18.47
C PHE A 199 -13.58 -7.64 19.00
N VAL A 200 -12.82 -6.88 19.80
CA VAL A 200 -13.19 -5.52 20.17
C VAL A 200 -13.01 -4.62 18.95
N VAL A 201 -14.06 -3.90 18.59
CA VAL A 201 -14.11 -3.01 17.44
C VAL A 201 -14.80 -1.70 17.83
N PRO A 202 -14.53 -0.58 17.13
CA PRO A 202 -15.32 0.63 17.29
C PRO A 202 -16.80 0.36 17.05
N GLU A 203 -17.67 0.97 17.85
CA GLU A 203 -19.10 0.95 17.58
C GLU A 203 -19.37 1.59 16.21
N SER A 204 -20.06 0.87 15.33
CA SER A 204 -20.24 1.28 13.94
C SER A 204 -21.63 0.92 13.46
N HIS A 205 -22.29 1.86 12.78
CA HIS A 205 -23.65 1.71 12.27
C HIS A 205 -23.67 2.03 10.78
N HIS A 206 -24.24 1.15 9.97
CA HIS A 206 -24.44 1.36 8.53
C HIS A 206 -25.63 2.31 8.30
N ILE A 207 -25.39 3.39 7.56
CA ILE A 207 -26.32 4.50 7.38
C ILE A 207 -26.63 4.65 5.88
N THR A 208 -27.89 4.42 5.50
CA THR A 208 -28.41 4.61 4.15
C THR A 208 -29.43 5.73 4.06
N VAL A 209 -29.95 6.20 5.21
CA VAL A 209 -30.87 7.34 5.30
C VAL A 209 -30.53 8.23 6.49
N HIS A 210 -30.71 9.55 6.36
CA HIS A 210 -30.42 10.53 7.42
C HIS A 210 -31.10 10.20 8.75
N ASP A 211 -32.33 9.71 8.68
CA ASP A 211 -33.16 9.36 9.84
C ASP A 211 -32.49 8.38 10.81
N GLN A 212 -31.63 7.49 10.32
CA GLN A 212 -30.89 6.55 11.17
C GLN A 212 -29.94 7.29 12.13
N VAL A 213 -29.29 8.36 11.66
CA VAL A 213 -28.40 9.18 12.49
C VAL A 213 -29.22 10.13 13.37
N LEU A 214 -30.29 10.71 12.83
CA LEU A 214 -31.12 11.67 13.57
C LEU A 214 -31.87 11.02 14.75
N LYS A 215 -32.20 9.73 14.65
CA LYS A 215 -32.84 8.94 15.71
C LYS A 215 -31.83 8.24 16.63
N PHE A 216 -30.53 8.33 16.34
CA PHE A 216 -29.51 7.76 17.19
C PHE A 216 -29.47 8.49 18.53
N ASP A 217 -29.64 7.74 19.62
CA ASP A 217 -29.71 8.31 20.96
C ASP A 217 -28.32 8.50 21.55
N PHE A 218 -27.65 9.59 21.16
CA PHE A 218 -26.35 9.97 21.69
C PHE A 218 -26.32 10.13 23.22
N LYS A 219 -27.48 10.26 23.89
CA LYS A 219 -27.54 10.39 25.36
C LYS A 219 -27.33 9.05 26.07
N LYS A 220 -27.47 7.91 25.38
CA LYS A 220 -27.18 6.58 25.95
C LYS A 220 -25.69 6.30 26.10
N THR A 221 -24.85 7.03 25.35
CA THR A 221 -23.39 6.89 25.37
C THR A 221 -22.74 8.29 25.46
N PRO A 222 -22.98 9.06 26.54
CA PRO A 222 -22.55 10.45 26.66
C PRO A 222 -21.01 10.62 26.61
N GLU A 223 -20.28 9.57 26.98
CA GLU A 223 -18.82 9.49 26.93
C GLU A 223 -18.26 9.28 25.52
N LYS A 224 -19.07 8.77 24.59
CA LYS A 224 -18.65 8.48 23.22
C LYS A 224 -18.88 9.66 22.29
N LYS A 225 -17.97 9.83 21.36
CA LYS A 225 -18.13 10.70 20.18
C LYS A 225 -18.15 9.85 18.93
N PHE A 226 -18.83 10.34 17.90
CA PHE A 226 -18.96 9.64 16.64
C PHE A 226 -18.51 10.51 15.47
N ILE A 227 -18.04 9.88 14.42
CA ILE A 227 -17.75 10.49 13.11
C ILE A 227 -18.64 9.85 12.07
N LEU A 228 -19.09 10.65 11.12
CA LEU A 228 -19.91 10.21 10.01
C LEU A 228 -19.05 10.21 8.75
N LYS A 229 -18.87 9.05 8.12
CA LYS A 229 -17.98 8.87 6.96
C LYS A 229 -18.71 8.25 5.79
N CYS A 230 -18.51 8.77 4.59
CA CYS A 230 -19.00 8.14 3.37
C CYS A 230 -18.26 6.81 3.11
N ILE A 231 -19.00 5.76 2.77
CA ILE A 231 -18.44 4.44 2.40
C ILE A 231 -18.03 4.45 0.93
N GLY A 232 -18.76 5.19 0.08
CA GLY A 232 -18.54 5.29 -1.36
C GLY A 232 -17.16 5.85 -1.75
N LEU A 233 -16.75 5.51 -2.97
CA LEU A 233 -15.53 5.99 -3.65
C LEU A 233 -15.80 7.16 -4.61
N ASP A 234 -16.96 7.84 -4.49
CA ASP A 234 -17.32 8.96 -5.36
C ASP A 234 -16.24 10.07 -5.25
N PRO A 235 -15.60 10.46 -6.36
CA PRO A 235 -14.62 11.56 -6.38
C PRO A 235 -15.16 12.90 -5.85
N LEU A 236 -16.49 13.10 -5.90
CA LEU A 236 -17.15 14.28 -5.34
C LEU A 236 -17.16 14.27 -3.80
N ASP A 237 -16.94 13.11 -3.17
CA ASP A 237 -17.02 12.90 -1.73
C ASP A 237 -15.65 12.81 -1.05
N ASP A 238 -14.53 13.00 -1.77
CA ASP A 238 -13.17 13.01 -1.20
C ASP A 238 -13.02 14.09 -0.10
N HIS A 239 -13.77 15.20 -0.18
CA HIS A 239 -13.82 16.21 0.88
C HIS A 239 -14.49 15.70 2.16
N THR A 240 -15.55 14.88 2.06
CA THR A 240 -16.29 14.34 3.21
C THR A 240 -15.51 13.26 3.95
N ARG A 241 -14.62 12.54 3.26
CA ARG A 241 -13.71 11.55 3.88
C ARG A 241 -12.72 12.19 4.85
N SER A 242 -12.44 13.47 4.67
CA SER A 242 -11.55 14.26 5.51
C SER A 242 -12.25 14.95 6.68
N ASP A 243 -13.59 14.96 6.67
CA ASP A 243 -14.43 15.52 7.73
C ASP A 243 -14.38 14.62 8.96
N MET A 244 -13.93 15.19 10.07
CA MET A 244 -13.80 14.53 11.37
C MET A 244 -14.70 15.21 12.40
N THR A 245 -15.77 15.86 11.96
CA THR A 245 -16.76 16.48 12.82
C THR A 245 -17.28 15.46 13.83
N LEU A 246 -17.12 15.76 15.11
CA LEU A 246 -17.54 14.90 16.21
C LEU A 246 -19.01 15.13 16.53
N LEU A 247 -19.79 14.05 16.49
CA LEU A 247 -21.20 14.03 16.84
C LEU A 247 -21.41 13.47 18.27
N PRO A 248 -22.41 13.98 19.00
CA PRO A 248 -23.29 15.09 18.63
C PRO A 248 -22.57 16.44 18.74
N LEU A 249 -23.04 17.42 17.97
CA LEU A 249 -22.64 18.83 18.09
C LEU A 249 -23.27 19.48 19.33
N SER A 250 -22.91 20.74 19.59
CA SER A 250 -23.32 21.48 20.79
C SER A 250 -24.83 21.56 21.01
N THR A 251 -25.64 21.45 19.96
CA THR A 251 -27.10 21.33 20.06
C THR A 251 -27.66 20.28 19.08
N PRO A 252 -28.85 19.71 19.35
CA PRO A 252 -29.52 18.79 18.43
C PRO A 252 -29.77 19.40 17.04
N GLU A 253 -30.10 20.70 16.97
CA GLU A 253 -30.40 21.41 15.72
C GLU A 253 -29.15 21.50 14.85
N ARG A 254 -27.99 21.79 15.45
CA ARG A 254 -26.70 21.81 14.73
C ARG A 254 -26.33 20.42 14.22
N THR A 255 -26.53 19.39 15.05
CA THR A 255 -26.32 18.00 14.65
C THR A 255 -27.21 17.64 13.46
N SER A 256 -28.50 17.99 13.52
CA SER A 256 -29.47 17.76 12.45
C SER A 256 -29.08 18.47 11.16
N ALA A 257 -28.70 19.75 11.24
CA ALA A 257 -28.26 20.53 10.09
C ALA A 257 -27.00 19.93 9.44
N HIS A 258 -26.02 19.52 10.25
CA HIS A 258 -24.80 18.86 9.75
C HIS A 258 -25.11 17.55 9.04
N VAL A 259 -25.94 16.68 9.64
CA VAL A 259 -26.33 15.39 9.04
C VAL A 259 -27.08 15.62 7.73
N LYS A 260 -28.06 16.52 7.70
CA LYS A 260 -28.86 16.84 6.50
C LYS A 260 -28.04 17.42 5.34
N ALA A 261 -26.90 18.04 5.63
CA ALA A 261 -25.98 18.53 4.59
C ALA A 261 -25.23 17.40 3.87
N GLN A 262 -25.18 16.20 4.46
CA GLN A 262 -24.48 15.05 3.87
C GLN A 262 -25.34 14.37 2.80
N ARG A 263 -24.69 13.83 1.75
CA ARG A 263 -25.34 13.13 0.64
C ARG A 263 -25.59 11.66 0.96
N ILE A 264 -26.38 11.39 1.99
CA ILE A 264 -26.70 10.02 2.43
C ILE A 264 -27.82 9.45 1.56
N SER A 265 -27.63 8.26 1.01
CA SER A 265 -28.65 7.49 0.28
C SER A 265 -28.30 6.00 0.24
N GLU A 266 -29.20 5.14 -0.24
CA GLU A 266 -28.86 3.73 -0.51
C GLU A 266 -27.72 3.60 -1.53
N SER A 267 -27.72 4.44 -2.56
CA SER A 267 -26.65 4.49 -3.58
C SER A 267 -25.36 5.16 -3.08
N ASN A 268 -25.41 5.88 -1.97
CA ASN A 268 -24.25 6.51 -1.35
C ASN A 268 -24.31 6.30 0.17
N PRO A 269 -23.99 5.07 0.65
CA PRO A 269 -24.10 4.74 2.05
C PRO A 269 -22.96 5.33 2.87
N TRP A 270 -23.23 5.56 4.16
CA TRP A 270 -22.33 6.14 5.14
C TRP A 270 -22.18 5.20 6.33
N VAL A 271 -21.17 5.45 7.17
CA VAL A 271 -20.98 4.79 8.45
C VAL A 271 -20.92 5.84 9.56
N LEU A 272 -21.74 5.66 10.60
CA LEU A 272 -21.60 6.37 11.86
C LEU A 272 -20.71 5.52 12.76
N GLN A 273 -19.49 5.97 13.00
CA GLN A 273 -18.45 5.22 13.69
C GLN A 273 -18.02 5.93 14.97
N GLU A 274 -17.81 5.20 16.05
CA GLU A 274 -17.18 5.69 17.26
C GLU A 274 -15.80 6.29 16.94
N PHE A 275 -15.58 7.49 17.45
CA PHE A 275 -14.31 8.17 17.39
C PHE A 275 -13.39 7.65 18.48
N ILE A 276 -12.40 6.87 18.09
CA ILE A 276 -11.37 6.39 19.00
C ILE A 276 -10.20 7.39 18.99
N GLN A 277 -9.89 7.95 20.15
CA GLN A 277 -8.74 8.84 20.31
C GLN A 277 -7.47 8.03 20.56
N GLY A 278 -6.52 8.08 19.64
CA GLY A 278 -5.26 7.37 19.79
C GLY A 278 -4.29 7.62 18.65
N GLU A 279 -3.23 6.83 18.62
CA GLU A 279 -2.25 6.81 17.53
C GLU A 279 -2.65 5.79 16.47
N GLU A 280 -2.57 6.19 15.21
CA GLU A 280 -2.92 5.33 14.09
C GLU A 280 -1.71 4.54 13.59
N TYR A 281 -1.91 3.25 13.35
CA TYR A 281 -0.89 2.32 12.86
C TYR A 281 -1.41 1.53 11.66
N CYS A 282 -0.57 1.41 10.64
CA CYS A 282 -0.74 0.54 9.51
C CYS A 282 -0.02 -0.79 9.73
N THR A 283 -0.49 -1.86 9.11
CA THR A 283 0.20 -3.17 9.15
C THR A 283 0.32 -3.78 7.76
N HIS A 284 1.24 -4.72 7.62
CA HIS A 284 1.29 -5.65 6.51
C HIS A 284 1.54 -7.05 7.03
N SER A 285 0.81 -8.02 6.48
CA SER A 285 1.03 -9.43 6.74
C SER A 285 0.82 -10.30 5.52
N THR A 286 1.61 -11.37 5.45
CA THR A 286 1.40 -12.50 4.54
C THR A 286 0.81 -13.65 5.35
N VAL A 287 -0.26 -14.25 4.85
CA VAL A 287 -0.98 -15.33 5.54
C VAL A 287 -1.11 -16.53 4.60
N ARG A 288 -0.94 -17.75 5.14
CA ARG A 288 -1.19 -19.00 4.42
C ARG A 288 -1.89 -20.00 5.33
N GLY A 289 -3.04 -20.52 4.92
CA GLY A 289 -3.80 -21.51 5.69
C GLY A 289 -4.16 -21.03 7.09
N GLY A 290 -4.50 -19.74 7.22
CA GLY A 290 -4.79 -19.10 8.51
C GLY A 290 -3.58 -18.82 9.40
N GLN A 291 -2.35 -19.19 9.01
CA GLN A 291 -1.13 -18.87 9.72
C GLN A 291 -0.50 -17.59 9.16
N VAL A 292 -0.21 -16.62 10.04
CA VAL A 292 0.55 -15.43 9.68
C VAL A 292 2.03 -15.81 9.53
N ARG A 293 2.58 -15.59 8.33
CA ARG A 293 3.96 -15.92 7.97
C ARG A 293 4.86 -14.71 7.91
N ALA A 294 4.34 -13.52 7.64
CA ALA A 294 5.10 -12.29 7.77
C ALA A 294 4.24 -11.24 8.46
N PHE A 295 4.85 -10.38 9.28
CA PHE A 295 4.14 -9.29 9.94
C PHE A 295 5.03 -8.07 10.16
N VAL A 296 4.49 -6.88 9.91
CA VAL A 296 5.09 -5.61 10.30
C VAL A 296 3.99 -4.62 10.65
N ALA A 297 4.23 -3.80 11.67
CA ALA A 297 3.43 -2.62 11.98
C ALA A 297 4.27 -1.34 11.82
N CYS A 298 3.61 -0.28 11.36
CA CYS A 298 4.16 1.04 11.11
C CYS A 298 3.23 2.12 11.65
N PRO A 299 3.74 3.25 12.14
CA PRO A 299 2.88 4.41 12.35
C PRO A 299 2.28 4.88 11.03
N SER A 300 0.98 5.17 11.03
CA SER A 300 0.26 5.66 9.85
C SER A 300 0.51 7.16 9.62
N SER A 301 0.36 7.60 8.39
CA SER A 301 0.41 9.01 7.96
C SER A 301 -0.40 9.19 6.68
N GLU A 302 -0.90 10.39 6.40
CA GLU A 302 -1.86 10.62 5.31
C GLU A 302 -1.39 10.12 3.92
N LEU A 303 -0.12 10.35 3.56
CA LEU A 303 0.44 9.91 2.28
C LEU A 303 1.28 8.64 2.38
N LEU A 304 1.54 8.15 3.60
CA LEU A 304 2.38 6.99 3.90
C LEU A 304 3.66 6.94 3.04
N VAL A 305 4.46 8.01 3.13
CA VAL A 305 5.70 8.18 2.34
C VAL A 305 6.97 7.89 3.14
N ASN A 306 6.85 7.61 4.43
CA ASN A 306 7.94 7.18 5.30
C ASN A 306 7.48 5.99 6.15
N TYR A 307 8.29 4.93 6.20
CA TYR A 307 7.97 3.73 6.97
C TYR A 307 9.10 3.39 7.94
N TYR A 308 8.74 2.98 9.14
CA TYR A 308 9.66 2.39 10.12
C TYR A 308 8.91 1.37 10.95
N VAL A 309 9.67 0.43 11.52
CA VAL A 309 9.13 -0.66 12.32
C VAL A 309 8.65 -0.12 13.66
N SER A 310 7.43 -0.50 14.05
CA SER A 310 6.93 -0.37 15.40
C SER A 310 6.57 -1.75 15.96
N GLU A 311 7.09 -2.08 17.13
CA GLU A 311 6.78 -3.35 17.80
C GLU A 311 5.38 -3.29 18.40
N LYS A 312 4.45 -4.03 17.79
CA LYS A 312 3.03 -4.05 18.17
C LYS A 312 2.51 -5.47 18.39
N PRO A 313 2.88 -6.13 19.50
CA PRO A 313 2.50 -7.53 19.75
C PRO A 313 0.99 -7.75 19.79
N LYS A 314 0.20 -6.79 20.32
CA LYS A 314 -1.27 -6.87 20.33
C LYS A 314 -1.87 -6.88 18.91
N MET A 315 -1.30 -6.10 17.98
CA MET A 315 -1.75 -6.06 16.57
C MET A 315 -1.37 -7.35 15.84
N LEU A 316 -0.19 -7.91 16.14
CA LEU A 316 0.19 -9.23 15.65
C LEU A 316 -0.77 -10.31 16.16
N GLU A 317 -1.05 -10.33 17.47
CA GLU A 317 -1.96 -11.30 18.09
C GLU A 317 -3.37 -11.21 17.47
N PHE A 318 -3.89 -9.99 17.28
CA PHE A 318 -5.14 -9.76 16.56
C PHE A 318 -5.07 -10.39 15.16
N THR A 319 -4.03 -10.08 14.39
CA THR A 319 -3.86 -10.53 13.00
C THR A 319 -3.80 -12.06 12.94
N GLN A 320 -3.07 -12.71 13.86
CA GLN A 320 -2.98 -14.17 13.94
C GLN A 320 -4.33 -14.82 14.23
N LYS A 321 -5.05 -14.32 15.24
CA LYS A 321 -6.39 -14.84 15.58
C LYS A 321 -7.37 -14.62 14.44
N PHE A 322 -7.36 -13.44 13.81
CA PHE A 322 -8.27 -13.11 12.72
C PHE A 322 -8.02 -14.00 11.50
N ALA A 323 -6.76 -14.09 11.07
CA ALA A 323 -6.31 -14.94 9.97
C ALA A 323 -6.69 -16.42 10.19
N SER A 324 -6.45 -16.94 11.40
CA SER A 324 -6.74 -18.33 11.76
C SER A 324 -8.24 -18.62 11.73
N LYS A 325 -9.07 -17.78 12.36
CA LYS A 325 -10.54 -17.95 12.37
C LYS A 325 -11.17 -17.88 10.98
N MET A 326 -10.55 -17.13 10.07
CA MET A 326 -11.00 -16.98 8.69
C MET A 326 -10.35 -17.98 7.71
N ASN A 327 -9.36 -18.77 8.17
CA ASN A 327 -8.56 -19.69 7.36
C ASN A 327 -8.01 -19.06 6.06
N LEU A 328 -7.40 -17.88 6.18
CA LEU A 328 -7.01 -17.06 5.03
C LEU A 328 -5.69 -17.50 4.39
N THR A 329 -5.60 -17.36 3.06
CA THR A 329 -4.34 -17.40 2.29
C THR A 329 -4.30 -16.19 1.36
N GLY A 330 -3.29 -15.34 1.52
CA GLY A 330 -3.19 -14.06 0.82
C GLY A 330 -2.42 -13.03 1.64
N GLN A 331 -2.76 -11.75 1.44
CA GLN A 331 -2.08 -10.63 2.09
C GLN A 331 -3.09 -9.76 2.82
N LEU A 332 -2.86 -9.51 4.11
CA LEU A 332 -3.72 -8.68 4.94
C LEU A 332 -2.96 -7.45 5.43
N ALA A 333 -3.58 -6.30 5.31
CA ALA A 333 -3.19 -5.09 5.99
C ALA A 333 -4.37 -4.61 6.82
N PHE A 334 -4.10 -4.18 8.04
CA PHE A 334 -5.07 -3.57 8.93
C PHE A 334 -4.58 -2.21 9.34
N ASP A 335 -5.51 -1.27 9.45
CA ASP A 335 -5.28 -0.01 10.14
C ASP A 335 -5.90 -0.09 11.53
N PHE A 336 -5.11 0.29 12.53
CA PHE A 336 -5.49 0.27 13.94
C PHE A 336 -5.39 1.66 14.54
N ILE A 337 -6.22 1.93 15.54
CA ILE A 337 -5.97 2.99 16.52
C ILE A 337 -5.54 2.32 17.82
N GLU A 338 -4.40 2.75 18.36
CA GLU A 338 -3.95 2.40 19.71
C GLU A 338 -4.21 3.57 20.66
N THR A 339 -5.00 3.34 21.69
CA THR A 339 -5.37 4.33 22.70
C THR A 339 -4.28 4.47 23.76
N ALA A 340 -4.36 5.52 24.59
CA ALA A 340 -3.34 5.83 25.60
C ALA A 340 -3.14 4.73 26.67
N ASP A 341 -4.16 3.91 26.93
CA ASP A 341 -4.11 2.72 27.79
C ASP A 341 -3.54 1.47 27.08
N GLY A 342 -3.16 1.60 25.80
CA GLY A 342 -2.61 0.53 24.98
C GLY A 342 -3.67 -0.44 24.44
N SER A 343 -4.95 -0.13 24.52
CA SER A 343 -6.00 -0.88 23.83
C SER A 343 -5.92 -0.64 22.32
N ILE A 344 -6.22 -1.67 21.51
CA ILE A 344 -6.17 -1.57 20.05
C ILE A 344 -7.56 -1.72 19.45
N TYR A 345 -7.85 -0.91 18.44
CA TYR A 345 -9.12 -0.92 17.72
C TYR A 345 -8.84 -1.01 16.23
N PRO A 346 -9.18 -2.13 15.55
CA PRO A 346 -9.12 -2.18 14.09
C PRO A 346 -10.17 -1.24 13.51
N ILE A 347 -9.77 -0.41 12.55
CA ILE A 347 -10.67 0.57 11.89
C ILE A 347 -10.88 0.28 10.41
N GLU A 348 -9.94 -0.41 9.77
CA GLU A 348 -10.00 -0.73 8.35
C GLU A 348 -9.20 -2.02 8.07
N CYS A 349 -9.66 -2.80 7.10
CA CYS A 349 -8.87 -3.86 6.50
C CYS A 349 -8.67 -3.58 5.01
N ASN A 350 -7.43 -3.74 4.59
CA ASN A 350 -6.97 -3.67 3.22
C ASN A 350 -6.51 -5.07 2.82
N PRO A 351 -7.38 -5.88 2.17
CA PRO A 351 -7.10 -7.28 1.82
C PRO A 351 -6.15 -7.37 0.60
N ARG A 352 -4.98 -6.73 0.70
CA ARG A 352 -3.99 -6.54 -0.35
C ARG A 352 -2.64 -6.16 0.25
N THR A 353 -1.58 -6.22 -0.56
CA THR A 353 -0.24 -5.79 -0.15
C THR A 353 -0.21 -4.32 0.29
N HIS A 354 0.43 -4.06 1.43
CA HIS A 354 0.68 -2.72 1.93
C HIS A 354 2.15 -2.35 1.74
N THR A 355 2.44 -1.07 1.50
CA THR A 355 3.79 -0.59 1.14
C THR A 355 4.79 -0.79 2.28
N ALA A 356 4.35 -0.96 3.53
CA ALA A 356 5.19 -1.36 4.67
C ALA A 356 6.01 -2.65 4.42
N ILE A 357 5.64 -3.45 3.40
CA ILE A 357 6.45 -4.57 2.90
C ILE A 357 7.91 -4.17 2.58
N THR A 358 8.18 -2.90 2.26
CA THR A 358 9.55 -2.39 2.03
C THR A 358 10.48 -2.56 3.22
N LEU A 359 9.95 -2.69 4.45
CA LEU A 359 10.73 -2.93 5.66
C LEU A 359 11.32 -4.36 5.70
N PHE A 360 10.86 -5.28 4.85
CA PHE A 360 11.44 -6.62 4.73
C PHE A 360 12.64 -6.70 3.76
N TYR A 361 13.14 -5.57 3.24
CA TYR A 361 14.15 -5.54 2.18
C TYR A 361 15.43 -6.35 2.47
N ASN A 362 15.81 -6.55 3.74
CA ASN A 362 17.00 -7.32 4.13
C ASN A 362 16.69 -8.66 4.78
N HIS A 363 15.42 -9.06 4.88
CA HIS A 363 15.06 -10.32 5.52
C HIS A 363 15.30 -11.50 4.55
N PRO A 364 16.14 -12.49 4.90
CA PRO A 364 16.54 -13.57 3.99
C PRO A 364 15.39 -14.55 3.70
N HIS A 365 14.55 -14.84 4.69
CA HIS A 365 13.45 -15.81 4.55
C HIS A 365 12.09 -15.16 4.22
N PHE A 366 12.06 -13.91 3.74
CA PHE A 366 10.78 -13.25 3.47
C PHE A 366 10.03 -13.88 2.29
N ALA A 367 10.75 -14.32 1.25
CA ALA A 367 10.15 -15.02 0.11
C ALA A 367 9.41 -16.30 0.53
N ALA A 368 9.96 -17.04 1.51
CA ALA A 368 9.36 -18.26 2.07
C ALA A 368 7.99 -18.02 2.72
N SER A 369 7.66 -16.78 3.08
CA SER A 369 6.32 -16.44 3.59
C SER A 369 5.23 -16.60 2.52
N TYR A 370 5.60 -16.55 1.23
CA TYR A 370 4.73 -16.76 0.07
C TYR A 370 4.95 -18.13 -0.54
N VAL A 371 6.18 -18.40 -0.99
CA VAL A 371 6.57 -19.63 -1.68
C VAL A 371 7.38 -20.46 -0.69
N PRO A 372 6.77 -21.40 0.06
CA PRO A 372 7.53 -22.20 1.00
C PRO A 372 8.59 -23.01 0.25
N ASP A 373 9.85 -22.81 0.64
CA ASP A 373 10.89 -23.79 0.39
C ASP A 373 10.49 -25.07 1.12
N SER A 374 10.59 -26.22 0.46
CA SER A 374 10.17 -27.51 1.01
C SER A 374 10.76 -27.71 2.41
N ASP A 375 9.90 -27.67 3.44
CA ASP A 375 10.17 -27.98 4.85
C ASP A 375 11.49 -27.42 5.41
N ASP A 376 11.72 -26.10 5.29
CA ASP A 376 12.75 -25.46 6.12
C ASP A 376 12.20 -25.20 7.54
N ASP A 377 12.29 -26.23 8.40
CA ASP A 377 11.94 -26.20 9.82
C ASP A 377 12.68 -25.10 10.62
N ARG A 378 13.68 -24.44 10.03
CA ARG A 378 14.45 -23.37 10.69
C ARG A 378 13.72 -22.03 10.69
N VAL A 379 12.66 -21.84 9.89
CA VAL A 379 11.95 -20.56 9.81
C VAL A 379 10.90 -20.46 10.91
N THR A 380 11.10 -19.55 11.87
CA THR A 380 10.09 -19.22 12.87
C THR A 380 9.09 -18.22 12.29
N TRP A 381 7.80 -18.56 12.35
CA TRP A 381 6.72 -17.72 11.87
C TRP A 381 6.07 -16.89 13.00
N PRO A 382 5.66 -15.64 12.74
CA PRO A 382 5.92 -14.89 11.50
C PRO A 382 7.34 -14.35 11.43
N VAL A 383 7.89 -14.25 10.23
CA VAL A 383 9.06 -13.40 10.02
C VAL A 383 8.68 -11.94 10.23
N GLN A 384 9.59 -11.16 10.81
CA GLN A 384 9.44 -9.72 11.03
C GLN A 384 10.66 -9.00 10.47
N PRO A 385 10.58 -7.70 10.14
CA PRO A 385 11.74 -6.94 9.71
C PRO A 385 12.91 -7.10 10.70
N LEU A 386 14.13 -7.23 10.17
CA LEU A 386 15.31 -7.38 11.00
C LEU A 386 15.53 -6.11 11.85
N MET A 387 16.16 -6.27 13.01
CA MET A 387 16.45 -5.15 13.92
C MET A 387 17.27 -4.02 13.28
N ASN A 388 18.07 -4.35 12.26
CA ASN A 388 18.89 -3.41 11.50
C ASN A 388 18.20 -2.87 10.23
N SER A 389 16.89 -3.12 10.04
CA SER A 389 16.16 -2.50 8.94
C SER A 389 16.02 -0.99 9.19
N PRO A 390 16.64 -0.12 8.38
CA PRO A 390 16.44 1.32 8.50
C PRO A 390 15.02 1.73 8.12
N PRO A 391 14.58 2.93 8.52
CA PRO A 391 13.40 3.55 7.93
C PRO A 391 13.53 3.66 6.40
N VAL A 392 12.38 3.68 5.73
CA VAL A 392 12.27 3.76 4.27
C VAL A 392 11.59 5.05 3.86
N TYR A 393 12.20 5.78 2.93
CA TYR A 393 11.68 7.00 2.29
C TYR A 393 11.70 6.87 0.76
N TRP A 394 11.26 7.91 0.04
CA TRP A 394 11.47 8.04 -1.41
C TRP A 394 12.07 9.40 -1.74
N ILE A 395 13.24 9.43 -2.38
CA ILE A 395 14.01 10.67 -2.60
C ILE A 395 13.23 11.75 -3.34
N GLY A 396 12.31 11.38 -4.24
CA GLY A 396 11.46 12.36 -4.93
C GLY A 396 10.57 13.17 -3.99
N HIS A 397 10.03 12.53 -2.94
CA HIS A 397 9.23 13.23 -1.92
C HIS A 397 10.11 14.11 -1.02
N GLU A 398 11.31 13.62 -0.70
CA GLU A 398 12.26 14.36 0.14
C GLU A 398 12.82 15.59 -0.57
N LEU A 399 13.11 15.50 -1.87
CA LEU A 399 13.47 16.66 -2.68
C LEU A 399 12.34 17.69 -2.73
N PHE A 400 11.09 17.25 -2.92
CA PHE A 400 9.95 18.17 -2.89
C PHE A 400 9.79 18.85 -1.52
N SER A 401 9.94 18.10 -0.44
CA SER A 401 9.93 18.65 0.92
C SER A 401 11.06 19.66 1.12
N LEU A 402 12.29 19.33 0.69
CA LEU A 402 13.44 20.22 0.78
C LEU A 402 13.21 21.55 0.05
N PHE A 403 12.68 21.52 -1.17
CA PHE A 403 12.38 22.75 -1.93
C PHE A 403 11.28 23.60 -1.27
N ARG A 404 10.39 22.97 -0.50
CA ARG A 404 9.31 23.66 0.20
C ARG A 404 9.74 24.23 1.55
N THR A 405 10.48 23.46 2.36
CA THR A 405 10.77 23.79 3.75
C THR A 405 12.18 24.30 3.98
N TRP A 406 13.09 24.08 3.02
CA TRP A 406 14.53 24.35 3.16
C TRP A 406 15.19 23.64 4.36
N ASP A 407 14.58 22.57 4.86
CA ASP A 407 15.13 21.77 5.97
C ASP A 407 16.23 20.81 5.47
N VAL A 408 17.39 21.39 5.19
CA VAL A 408 18.59 20.66 4.71
C VAL A 408 19.04 19.63 5.75
N LYS A 409 18.89 19.91 7.03
CA LYS A 409 19.35 19.01 8.11
C LYS A 409 18.57 17.71 8.09
N THR A 410 17.24 17.77 8.12
CA THR A 410 16.40 16.56 8.07
C THR A 410 16.62 15.80 6.77
N PHE A 411 16.77 16.50 5.65
CA PHE A 411 17.07 15.87 4.35
C PHE A 411 18.39 15.08 4.36
N LEU A 412 19.47 15.67 4.87
CA LEU A 412 20.77 15.01 5.00
C LEU A 412 20.74 13.85 5.99
N GLU A 413 20.04 13.99 7.12
CA GLU A 413 19.85 12.90 8.08
C GLU A 413 19.17 11.70 7.42
N ARG A 414 18.11 11.91 6.62
CA ARG A 414 17.43 10.84 5.88
C ARG A 414 18.32 10.19 4.84
N LEU A 415 19.07 10.98 4.07
CA LEU A 415 20.01 10.46 3.07
C LEU A 415 21.06 9.52 3.67
N VAL A 416 21.51 9.79 4.90
CA VAL A 416 22.58 9.03 5.57
C VAL A 416 22.05 7.83 6.35
N PHE A 417 20.92 7.98 7.06
CA PHE A 417 20.45 6.98 8.03
C PHE A 417 19.24 6.16 7.56
N GLU A 418 18.56 6.59 6.50
CA GLU A 418 17.37 5.93 5.97
C GLU A 418 17.64 5.37 4.57
N ARG A 419 16.70 4.55 4.07
CA ARG A 419 16.83 3.87 2.78
C ARG A 419 15.79 4.38 1.78
N ASP A 420 16.20 4.68 0.56
CA ASP A 420 15.24 4.88 -0.53
C ASP A 420 14.54 3.55 -0.88
N GLY A 421 13.20 3.57 -0.97
CA GLY A 421 12.38 2.38 -1.18
C GLY A 421 12.58 1.69 -2.53
N THR A 422 13.19 2.37 -3.51
CA THR A 422 13.43 1.84 -4.87
C THR A 422 14.90 1.54 -5.11
N PHE A 423 15.82 2.36 -4.57
CA PHE A 423 17.26 2.21 -4.81
C PHE A 423 17.83 0.89 -4.25
N SER A 424 18.69 0.25 -5.04
CA SER A 424 19.52 -0.87 -4.63
C SER A 424 20.77 -0.90 -5.49
N ILE A 425 21.93 -1.18 -4.88
CA ILE A 425 23.21 -1.32 -5.61
C ILE A 425 23.14 -2.49 -6.58
N GLU A 426 22.52 -3.60 -6.16
CA GLU A 426 22.38 -4.82 -6.98
C GLU A 426 21.37 -4.69 -8.11
N ASP A 427 20.47 -3.71 -8.00
CA ASP A 427 19.37 -3.50 -8.91
C ASP A 427 19.05 -2.00 -9.06
N PRO A 428 19.96 -1.22 -9.69
CA PRO A 428 19.86 0.24 -9.74
C PRO A 428 18.90 0.75 -10.81
N TRP A 429 18.58 -0.07 -11.83
CA TRP A 429 17.75 0.32 -12.97
C TRP A 429 16.36 0.83 -12.59
N PRO A 430 15.59 0.18 -11.70
CA PRO A 430 14.27 0.67 -11.31
C PRO A 430 14.31 2.08 -10.73
N HIS A 431 15.30 2.41 -9.90
CA HIS A 431 15.42 3.75 -9.33
C HIS A 431 15.74 4.80 -10.40
N PHE A 432 16.73 4.53 -11.25
CA PHE A 432 17.11 5.43 -12.33
C PHE A 432 15.92 5.69 -13.28
N LEU A 433 15.25 4.63 -13.72
CA LEU A 433 14.14 4.72 -14.66
C LEU A 433 12.90 5.33 -14.01
N LEU A 434 12.68 5.16 -12.70
CA LEU A 434 11.58 5.79 -11.99
C LEU A 434 11.66 7.32 -12.10
N TYR A 435 12.83 7.90 -11.80
CA TYR A 435 13.01 9.34 -11.74
C TYR A 435 13.35 9.99 -13.08
N HIS A 436 13.99 9.27 -14.00
CA HIS A 436 14.43 9.83 -15.30
C HIS A 436 13.59 9.42 -16.50
N PHE A 437 12.70 8.44 -16.36
CA PHE A 437 11.84 7.99 -17.45
C PHE A 437 10.37 7.94 -17.06
N HIS A 438 10.00 7.18 -16.02
CA HIS A 438 8.61 6.95 -15.63
C HIS A 438 7.89 8.23 -15.19
N TRP A 439 8.40 8.95 -14.20
CA TRP A 439 7.79 10.20 -13.72
C TRP A 439 7.83 11.31 -14.76
N PRO A 440 8.96 11.59 -15.45
CA PRO A 440 8.99 12.56 -16.55
C PRO A 440 7.98 12.23 -17.65
N PHE A 441 7.81 10.97 -18.01
CA PHE A 441 6.78 10.55 -18.97
C PHE A 441 5.37 10.84 -18.47
N ILE A 442 5.06 10.54 -17.19
CA ILE A 442 3.76 10.87 -16.59
C ILE A 442 3.50 12.38 -16.61
N PHE A 443 4.50 13.20 -16.25
CA PHE A 443 4.36 14.66 -16.26
C PHE A 443 4.18 15.21 -17.67
N LEU A 444 4.95 14.71 -18.64
CA LEU A 444 4.80 15.08 -20.04
C LEU A 444 3.42 14.68 -20.59
N LYS A 445 2.97 13.46 -20.31
CA LYS A 445 1.62 12.99 -20.66
C LYS A 445 0.54 13.88 -20.04
N SER A 446 0.70 14.28 -18.78
CA SER A 446 -0.24 15.16 -18.08
C SER A 446 -0.28 16.58 -18.68
N LEU A 447 0.84 17.06 -19.22
CA LEU A 447 0.89 18.31 -19.99
C LEU A 447 0.15 18.18 -21.33
N ILE A 448 0.42 17.11 -22.09
CA ILE A 448 -0.19 16.87 -23.41
C ILE A 448 -1.70 16.67 -23.29
N GLU A 449 -2.16 15.88 -22.31
CA GLU A 449 -3.58 15.58 -22.12
C GLU A 449 -4.33 16.68 -21.36
N GLY A 450 -3.65 17.71 -20.84
CA GLY A 450 -4.27 18.76 -20.02
C GLY A 450 -4.84 18.28 -18.68
N LYS A 451 -4.53 17.05 -18.25
CA LYS A 451 -5.06 16.47 -17.01
C LYS A 451 -4.30 17.00 -15.80
N LYS A 452 -4.95 17.92 -15.08
CA LYS A 452 -4.42 18.49 -13.84
C LYS A 452 -4.36 17.43 -12.73
N TRP A 453 -3.41 17.61 -11.82
CA TRP A 453 -3.27 16.74 -10.65
C TRP A 453 -2.92 17.56 -9.41
N SER A 454 -3.36 17.12 -8.22
CA SER A 454 -3.09 17.78 -6.93
C SER A 454 -1.87 17.17 -6.24
N ARG A 455 -1.84 15.84 -6.17
CA ARG A 455 -0.86 15.05 -5.42
C ARG A 455 -0.33 13.88 -6.26
N ILE A 456 0.83 13.36 -5.88
CA ILE A 456 1.38 12.11 -6.40
C ILE A 456 1.85 11.24 -5.24
N ASN A 457 1.85 9.93 -5.44
CA ASN A 457 2.46 8.99 -4.52
C ASN A 457 3.52 8.16 -5.26
N VAL A 458 4.80 8.48 -5.02
CA VAL A 458 5.96 7.84 -5.66
C VAL A 458 5.96 6.32 -5.44
N SER A 459 5.56 5.83 -4.26
CA SER A 459 5.59 4.39 -3.94
C SER A 459 4.57 3.55 -4.72
N THR A 460 3.44 4.14 -5.11
CA THR A 460 2.34 3.45 -5.80
C THR A 460 2.19 3.90 -7.25
N SER A 461 2.97 4.89 -7.68
CA SER A 461 2.82 5.59 -8.95
C SER A 461 1.39 6.10 -9.19
N ARG A 462 0.70 6.49 -8.11
CA ARG A 462 -0.65 7.05 -8.16
C ARG A 462 -0.56 8.56 -8.38
N VAL A 463 -1.36 9.04 -9.32
CA VAL A 463 -1.58 10.47 -9.59
C VAL A 463 -3.01 10.79 -9.17
N PHE A 464 -3.16 11.80 -8.32
CA PHE A 464 -4.48 12.27 -7.86
C PHE A 464 -4.91 13.41 -8.79
N LEU A 465 -5.77 13.09 -9.75
CA LEU A 465 -6.26 14.04 -10.75
C LEU A 465 -7.21 15.07 -10.12
N THR A 466 -7.29 16.25 -10.71
CA THR A 466 -8.28 17.27 -10.34
C THR A 466 -9.15 17.64 -11.53
N ASN A 467 -10.40 18.00 -11.24
CA ASN A 467 -11.34 18.55 -12.23
C ASN A 467 -10.88 19.93 -12.72
#